data_AF-A0A1F6GFN1-F1
#
_entry.id   AF-A0A1F6GFN1-F1
#
_cell.length_a   1.000
_cell.length_b   1.000
_cell.length_c   1.000
_cell.angle_alpha   90.00
_cell.angle_beta   90.00
_cell.angle_gamma   90.00
#
_symmetry.space_group_name_H-M   'P 1'
#
loop_
_entity.id
_entity.type
_entity.pdbx_description
1 polymer ?
#
loop_
_entity_poly.entity_id
_entity_poly.type
_entity_poly.pdbx_seq_one_letter_code
_entity_poly.pdbx_strand_id
1 'polypeptide(L)'
;MESLQVYSTPRLFSKPDFTLATVLLAGVIFTYQMLYPPFVSHVAFPPMVRLLVEALTLVLLLSAYWLNNGFGVAPQLLWASFFVGLYGLFGGDQPEQVFSFFNKMLYFVLLIRVMDRYLNLYLWVRRLWIWLWLSFFAMSFLAVAAHLFGILSFRAFPYPLGYPYQFHPLVGNLLQKNILGIWLPRYTGWIDEPGLFAFFCGLNLFMARDLFIEAKHARRYALIATLAGILSLSYTFYLYLALWFGFVWIKKARIGLGLVAFLIFIFAFPPIVYIVFNPDALPNSSALVRIDRLVLVLNKYLELNLWEMFFGIGILPMKELIQGGATAGVVQVIFSRGLLLFCFFAWLLYYYSRHNFPLLLFFLYFSLTFDFFWYPLFLTAIALSFLCYRHNAEPLELTIEAPA
;
A
#
# COMPACT_ATOMS: atom_id res chain seq x y z
N MET A 1 -6.55 -9.80 -53.33
CA MET A 1 -7.38 -9.52 -52.14
C MET A 1 -6.95 -10.51 -51.07
N GLU A 2 -5.89 -10.16 -50.35
CA GLU A 2 -5.43 -10.95 -49.20
C GLU A 2 -6.43 -10.76 -48.08
N SER A 3 -6.99 -11.88 -47.61
CA SER A 3 -7.86 -11.91 -46.45
C SER A 3 -7.09 -11.37 -45.24
N LEU A 4 -7.51 -10.21 -44.73
CA LEU A 4 -7.22 -9.77 -43.37
C LEU A 4 -7.63 -10.89 -42.41
N GLN A 5 -6.67 -11.73 -42.02
CA GLN A 5 -6.83 -12.60 -40.87
C GLN A 5 -6.96 -11.67 -39.67
N VAL A 6 -8.21 -11.50 -39.21
CA VAL A 6 -8.51 -10.91 -37.91
C VAL A 6 -7.93 -11.87 -36.87
N TYR A 7 -6.69 -11.62 -36.47
CA TYR A 7 -6.09 -12.31 -35.34
C TYR A 7 -6.92 -11.95 -34.11
N SER A 8 -7.67 -12.95 -33.63
CA SER A 8 -8.41 -12.86 -32.38
C SER A 8 -7.44 -12.44 -31.29
N THR A 9 -7.73 -11.31 -30.64
CA THR A 9 -7.10 -10.90 -29.39
C THR A 9 -7.01 -12.11 -28.47
N PRO A 10 -5.81 -12.51 -28.00
CA PRO A 10 -5.72 -13.57 -27.00
C PRO A 10 -6.57 -13.13 -25.83
N ARG A 11 -7.65 -13.87 -25.56
CA ARG A 11 -8.50 -13.63 -24.39
C ARG A 11 -7.55 -13.67 -23.20
N LEU A 12 -7.41 -12.55 -22.48
CA LEU A 12 -6.67 -12.41 -21.22
C LEU A 12 -7.20 -13.31 -20.07
N PHE A 13 -8.03 -14.29 -20.41
CA PHE A 13 -8.60 -15.35 -19.60
C PHE A 13 -8.32 -16.74 -20.20
N SER A 14 -7.27 -16.93 -21.00
CA SER A 14 -6.71 -18.27 -21.15
C SER A 14 -6.38 -18.79 -19.75
N LYS A 15 -6.72 -20.05 -19.46
CA LYS A 15 -6.32 -20.69 -18.21
C LYS A 15 -4.80 -20.55 -18.12
N PRO A 16 -4.22 -19.98 -17.05
CA PRO A 16 -2.77 -19.89 -16.93
C PRO A 16 -2.22 -21.32 -17.00
N ASP A 17 -1.26 -21.57 -17.87
CA ASP A 17 -0.56 -22.85 -17.89
C ASP A 17 0.11 -23.04 -16.51
N PHE A 18 -0.38 -24.03 -15.79
CA PHE A 18 0.00 -24.28 -14.40
C PHE A 18 1.41 -24.88 -14.36
N THR A 19 2.43 -24.03 -14.17
CA THR A 19 3.71 -24.51 -13.67
C THR A 19 3.71 -24.37 -12.15
N LEU A 20 4.02 -25.46 -11.45
CA LEU A 20 4.14 -25.48 -9.98
C LEU A 20 5.07 -24.36 -9.49
N ALA A 21 6.16 -24.10 -10.22
CA ALA A 21 7.12 -23.05 -9.92
C ALA A 21 6.50 -21.63 -9.87
N THR A 22 5.60 -21.30 -10.81
CA THR A 22 4.93 -19.99 -10.82
C THR A 22 4.00 -19.82 -9.62
N VAL A 23 3.25 -20.87 -9.26
CA VAL A 23 2.35 -20.84 -8.10
C VAL A 23 3.15 -20.71 -6.80
N LEU A 24 4.25 -21.46 -6.68
CA LEU A 24 5.14 -21.36 -5.51
C LEU A 24 5.77 -19.97 -5.39
N LEU A 25 6.25 -19.38 -6.48
CA LEU A 25 6.83 -18.03 -6.47
C LEU A 25 5.77 -16.99 -6.06
N ALA A 26 4.56 -17.06 -6.60
CA ALA A 26 3.46 -16.20 -6.18
C ALA A 26 3.14 -16.38 -4.69
N GLY A 27 3.12 -17.62 -4.19
CA GLY A 27 2.91 -17.94 -2.78
C GLY A 27 3.99 -17.34 -1.87
N VAL A 28 5.27 -17.43 -2.25
CA VAL A 28 6.39 -16.84 -1.50
C VAL A 28 6.29 -15.32 -1.49
N ILE A 29 5.94 -14.69 -2.63
CA ILE A 29 5.70 -13.24 -2.72
C ILE A 29 4.63 -12.78 -1.73
N PHE A 30 3.49 -13.48 -1.64
CA PHE A 30 2.43 -13.12 -0.69
C PHE A 30 2.80 -13.44 0.76
N THR A 31 3.54 -14.51 1.01
CA THR A 31 4.05 -14.85 2.35
C THR A 31 4.97 -13.74 2.86
N TYR A 32 5.87 -13.24 2.01
CA TYR A 32 6.71 -12.10 2.31
C TYR A 32 5.90 -10.84 2.65
N GLN A 33 4.84 -10.54 1.89
CA GLN A 33 3.96 -9.41 2.19
C GLN A 33 3.27 -9.58 3.54
N MET A 34 2.73 -10.77 3.84
CA MET A 34 2.01 -11.05 5.10
C MET A 34 2.93 -11.03 6.31
N LEU A 35 4.21 -11.35 6.18
CA LEU A 35 5.16 -11.35 7.30
C LEU A 35 5.70 -9.96 7.65
N TYR A 36 5.40 -8.94 6.86
CA TYR A 36 5.86 -7.56 7.09
C TYR A 36 4.69 -6.61 7.36
N PRO A 37 4.96 -5.42 7.94
CA PRO A 37 3.95 -4.38 8.01
C PRO A 37 3.28 -4.15 6.64
N PRO A 38 1.95 -3.93 6.61
CA PRO A 38 1.12 -3.52 7.74
C PRO A 38 0.42 -4.68 8.48
N PHE A 39 0.81 -5.94 8.27
CA PHE A 39 0.10 -7.09 8.83
C PHE A 39 0.52 -7.39 10.27
N VAL A 40 -0.44 -7.76 11.11
CA VAL A 40 -0.25 -8.11 12.52
C VAL A 40 0.73 -9.29 12.72
N SER A 41 0.84 -10.17 11.72
CA SER A 41 1.81 -11.26 11.70
C SER A 41 3.26 -10.79 11.83
N HIS A 42 3.59 -9.55 11.46
CA HIS A 42 4.97 -9.06 11.61
C HIS A 42 5.46 -9.04 13.07
N VAL A 43 4.53 -8.98 14.04
CA VAL A 43 4.83 -9.08 15.48
C VAL A 43 4.80 -10.53 15.96
N ALA A 44 3.97 -11.37 15.33
CA ALA A 44 3.83 -12.78 15.72
C ALA A 44 5.03 -13.66 15.30
N PHE A 45 5.76 -13.27 14.24
CA PHE A 45 6.89 -14.04 13.74
C PHE A 45 8.25 -13.43 14.11
N PRO A 46 9.23 -14.24 14.55
CA PRO A 46 10.58 -13.75 14.87
C PRO A 46 11.23 -13.02 13.69
N PRO A 47 12.07 -11.98 13.94
CA PRO A 47 12.78 -11.25 12.89
C PRO A 47 13.53 -12.16 11.90
N MET A 48 14.18 -13.22 12.39
CA MET A 48 14.94 -14.16 11.56
C MET A 48 14.06 -14.88 10.52
N VAL A 49 12.84 -15.27 10.87
CA VAL A 49 11.91 -15.92 9.93
C VAL A 49 11.51 -14.96 8.82
N ARG A 50 11.25 -13.69 9.19
CA ARG A 50 10.88 -12.64 8.22
C ARG A 50 12.02 -12.34 7.25
N LEU A 51 13.25 -12.22 7.76
CA LEU A 51 14.45 -12.04 6.95
C LEU A 51 14.72 -13.22 6.02
N LEU A 52 14.52 -14.46 6.48
CA LEU A 52 14.66 -15.66 5.64
C LEU A 52 13.68 -15.65 4.46
N VAL A 53 12.41 -15.29 4.71
CA VAL A 53 11.40 -15.21 3.65
C VAL A 53 11.67 -14.05 2.70
N GLU A 54 12.14 -12.91 3.20
CA GLU A 54 12.60 -11.79 2.36
C GLU A 54 13.74 -12.23 1.44
N ALA A 55 14.79 -12.85 2.00
CA ALA A 55 15.95 -13.33 1.25
C ALA A 55 15.55 -14.39 0.21
N LEU A 56 14.72 -15.36 0.59
CA LEU A 56 14.20 -16.38 -0.33
C LEU A 56 13.43 -15.73 -1.50
N THR A 57 12.57 -14.76 -1.20
CA THR A 57 11.80 -14.03 -2.24
C THR A 57 12.73 -13.32 -3.22
N LEU A 58 13.74 -12.62 -2.72
CA LEU A 58 14.72 -11.91 -3.55
C LEU A 58 15.56 -12.88 -4.40
N VAL A 59 16.04 -13.98 -3.82
CA VAL A 59 16.82 -15.00 -4.54
C VAL A 59 15.98 -15.63 -5.66
N LEU A 60 14.72 -15.97 -5.40
CA LEU A 60 13.84 -16.54 -6.43
C LEU A 60 13.54 -15.54 -7.55
N LEU A 61 13.26 -14.28 -7.23
CA LEU A 61 13.05 -13.23 -8.23
C LEU A 61 14.31 -12.96 -9.05
N LEU A 62 15.48 -12.92 -8.42
CA LEU A 62 16.76 -12.72 -9.09
C LEU A 62 17.10 -13.90 -10.00
N SER A 63 16.88 -15.13 -9.53
CA SER A 63 17.06 -16.35 -10.32
C SER A 63 16.15 -16.34 -11.55
N ALA A 64 14.86 -16.01 -11.36
CA ALA A 64 13.90 -15.88 -12.45
C ALA A 64 14.30 -14.79 -13.46
N TYR A 65 14.88 -13.69 -12.98
CA TYR A 65 15.42 -12.61 -13.81
C TYR A 65 16.63 -13.05 -14.63
N TRP A 66 17.61 -13.72 -14.02
CA TRP A 66 18.84 -14.19 -14.68
C TRP A 66 18.61 -15.26 -15.71
N LEU A 67 17.70 -16.21 -15.44
CA LEU A 67 17.32 -17.25 -16.42
C LEU A 67 16.86 -16.65 -17.76
N ASN A 68 16.32 -15.43 -17.75
CA ASN A 68 15.76 -14.77 -18.93
C ASN A 68 16.65 -13.70 -19.58
N ASN A 69 17.64 -13.18 -18.88
CA ASN A 69 18.47 -12.06 -19.38
C ASN A 69 19.96 -12.42 -19.47
N GLY A 70 20.33 -13.66 -19.15
CA GLY A 70 21.72 -14.05 -18.93
C GLY A 70 22.28 -13.46 -17.63
N PHE A 71 23.47 -13.94 -17.21
CA PHE A 71 24.19 -13.47 -16.01
C PHE A 71 24.78 -12.05 -16.16
N GLY A 72 24.10 -11.16 -16.89
CA GLY A 72 24.43 -9.74 -16.86
C GLY A 72 24.21 -9.23 -15.44
N VAL A 73 25.22 -8.57 -14.85
CA VAL A 73 25.05 -7.87 -13.59
C VAL A 73 23.95 -6.83 -13.82
N ALA A 74 22.79 -7.05 -13.22
CA ALA A 74 21.67 -6.11 -13.30
C ALA A 74 22.25 -4.75 -12.85
N PRO A 75 22.30 -3.71 -13.71
CA PRO A 75 22.91 -2.43 -13.34
C PRO A 75 22.36 -1.85 -12.03
N GLN A 76 21.14 -2.25 -11.67
CA GLN A 76 20.46 -1.95 -10.41
C GLN A 76 21.19 -2.49 -9.16
N LEU A 77 21.86 -3.65 -9.24
CA LEU A 77 22.67 -4.21 -8.15
C LEU A 77 23.99 -3.43 -7.94
N LEU A 78 24.59 -2.93 -9.03
CA LEU A 78 25.77 -2.06 -8.95
C LEU A 78 25.40 -0.71 -8.34
N TRP A 79 24.29 -0.11 -8.79
CA TRP A 79 23.77 1.12 -8.20
C TRP A 79 23.40 0.92 -6.72
N ALA A 80 22.74 -0.17 -6.35
CA ALA A 80 22.43 -0.49 -4.96
C ALA A 80 23.70 -0.58 -4.10
N SER A 81 24.76 -1.26 -4.58
CA SER A 81 26.03 -1.38 -3.88
C SER A 81 26.75 -0.03 -3.75
N PHE A 82 26.73 0.79 -4.81
CA PHE A 82 27.30 2.14 -4.81
C PHE A 82 26.60 3.07 -3.81
N PHE A 83 25.26 3.11 -3.84
CA PHE A 83 24.51 3.95 -2.90
C PHE A 83 24.65 3.48 -1.46
N VAL A 84 24.67 2.17 -1.20
CA VAL A 84 24.98 1.62 0.13
C VAL A 84 26.36 2.07 0.60
N GLY A 85 27.37 2.01 -0.28
CA GLY A 85 28.72 2.47 0.02
C GLY A 85 28.78 3.95 0.37
N LEU A 86 28.13 4.81 -0.42
CA LEU A 86 28.03 6.25 -0.11
C LEU A 86 27.31 6.49 1.22
N TYR A 87 26.23 5.76 1.48
CA TYR A 87 25.48 5.93 2.71
C TYR A 87 26.22 5.46 3.95
N GLY A 88 27.01 4.37 3.86
CA GLY A 88 27.87 3.93 4.94
C GLY A 88 29.02 4.89 5.24
N LEU A 89 29.42 5.71 4.27
CA LEU A 89 30.47 6.72 4.43
C LEU A 89 29.94 8.06 4.98
N PHE A 90 28.68 8.40 4.69
CA PHE A 90 28.14 9.76 4.93
C PHE A 90 26.82 9.81 5.72
N GLY A 91 26.12 8.69 5.89
CA GLY A 91 24.94 8.59 6.74
C GLY A 91 25.30 8.26 8.18
N GLY A 92 24.41 8.55 9.13
CA GLY A 92 24.58 8.15 10.53
C GLY A 92 24.69 6.63 10.73
N ASP A 93 24.93 6.18 11.98
CA ASP A 93 25.30 4.82 12.41
C ASP A 93 24.31 3.66 12.10
N GLN A 94 23.53 3.68 11.02
CA GLN A 94 22.45 2.71 10.76
C GLN A 94 22.41 2.19 9.31
N PRO A 95 23.49 1.56 8.81
CA PRO A 95 23.52 0.96 7.47
C PRO A 95 22.40 -0.07 7.26
N GLU A 96 21.94 -0.74 8.32
CA GLU A 96 20.86 -1.74 8.27
C GLU A 96 19.54 -1.21 7.68
N GLN A 97 19.17 0.04 7.96
CA GLN A 97 17.93 0.63 7.43
C GLN A 97 18.03 0.96 5.95
N VAL A 98 19.24 1.32 5.53
CA VAL A 98 19.59 1.59 4.14
C VAL A 98 19.54 0.29 3.36
N PHE A 99 20.17 -0.77 3.87
CA PHE A 99 20.10 -2.12 3.31
C PHE A 99 18.65 -2.60 3.19
N SER A 100 17.84 -2.44 4.24
CA SER A 100 16.43 -2.81 4.19
C SER A 100 15.67 -2.04 3.11
N PHE A 101 15.93 -0.73 2.97
CA PHE A 101 15.32 0.06 1.91
C PHE A 101 15.76 -0.40 0.51
N PHE A 102 17.05 -0.64 0.29
CA PHE A 102 17.55 -1.17 -0.98
C PHE A 102 16.96 -2.53 -1.31
N ASN A 103 16.78 -3.41 -0.33
CA ASN A 103 16.10 -4.68 -0.53
C ASN A 103 14.65 -4.49 -1.00
N LYS A 104 13.91 -3.52 -0.42
CA LYS A 104 12.56 -3.20 -0.87
C LYS A 104 12.54 -2.63 -2.30
N MET A 105 13.50 -1.78 -2.65
CA MET A 105 13.62 -1.25 -4.02
C MET A 105 14.02 -2.33 -5.03
N LEU A 106 14.98 -3.20 -4.67
CA LEU A 106 15.39 -4.35 -5.46
C LEU A 106 14.20 -5.30 -5.68
N TYR A 107 13.47 -5.60 -4.61
CA TYR A 107 12.22 -6.36 -4.68
C TYR A 107 11.25 -5.73 -5.68
N PHE A 108 10.97 -4.43 -5.57
CA PHE A 108 10.02 -3.73 -6.44
C PHE A 108 10.43 -3.80 -7.92
N VAL A 109 11.70 -3.51 -8.22
CA VAL A 109 12.21 -3.53 -9.60
C VAL A 109 12.23 -4.95 -10.18
N LEU A 110 12.75 -5.93 -9.42
CA LEU A 110 12.76 -7.33 -9.86
C LEU A 110 11.34 -7.85 -10.06
N LEU A 111 10.42 -7.53 -9.16
CA LEU A 111 9.03 -7.94 -9.25
C LEU A 111 8.39 -7.45 -10.55
N ILE A 112 8.57 -6.17 -10.91
CA ILE A 112 8.09 -5.63 -12.19
C ILE A 112 8.72 -6.37 -13.36
N ARG A 113 10.05 -6.49 -13.40
CA ARG A 113 10.79 -7.09 -14.52
C ARG A 113 10.42 -8.57 -14.74
N VAL A 114 10.29 -9.32 -13.65
CA VAL A 114 9.92 -10.74 -13.69
C VAL A 114 8.46 -10.87 -14.12
N MET A 115 7.52 -10.14 -13.50
CA MET A 115 6.09 -10.25 -13.84
C MET A 115 5.78 -9.80 -15.28
N ASP A 116 6.47 -8.77 -15.80
CA ASP A 116 6.32 -8.29 -17.18
C ASP A 116 6.67 -9.37 -18.22
N ARG A 117 7.68 -10.20 -17.92
CA ARG A 117 8.10 -11.29 -18.81
C ARG A 117 7.36 -12.61 -18.55
N TYR A 118 7.07 -12.94 -17.30
CA TYR A 118 6.34 -14.15 -16.93
C TYR A 118 4.86 -13.85 -16.73
N LEU A 119 4.11 -13.81 -17.83
CA LEU A 119 2.68 -13.47 -17.84
C LEU A 119 1.88 -14.34 -16.84
N ASN A 120 2.18 -15.64 -16.74
CA ASN A 120 1.52 -16.52 -15.78
C ASN A 120 1.74 -16.08 -14.32
N LEU A 121 2.94 -15.63 -13.96
CA LEU A 121 3.21 -15.11 -12.61
C LEU A 121 2.40 -13.85 -12.35
N TYR A 122 2.40 -12.90 -13.28
CA TYR A 122 1.58 -11.69 -13.20
C TYR A 122 0.09 -12.02 -12.99
N LEU A 123 -0.47 -12.94 -13.78
CA LEU A 123 -1.87 -13.35 -13.66
C LEU A 123 -2.18 -13.98 -12.31
N TRP A 124 -1.27 -14.80 -11.76
CA TRP A 124 -1.41 -15.38 -10.43
C TRP A 124 -1.34 -14.33 -9.32
N VAL A 125 -0.37 -13.43 -9.37
CA VAL A 125 -0.21 -12.37 -8.37
C VAL A 125 -1.44 -11.44 -8.39
N ARG A 126 -1.94 -11.06 -9.58
CA ARG A 126 -3.18 -10.29 -9.73
C ARG A 126 -4.39 -11.03 -9.17
N ARG A 127 -4.53 -12.33 -9.44
CA ARG A 127 -5.65 -13.14 -8.94
C ARG A 127 -5.61 -13.23 -7.42
N LEU A 128 -4.46 -13.58 -6.84
CA LEU A 128 -4.28 -13.66 -5.40
C LEU A 128 -4.52 -12.31 -4.72
N TRP A 129 -4.10 -11.20 -5.36
CA TRP A 129 -4.38 -9.85 -4.89
C TRP A 129 -5.89 -9.59 -4.77
N ILE A 130 -6.64 -9.84 -5.85
CA ILE A 130 -8.10 -9.65 -5.88
C ILE A 130 -8.77 -10.52 -4.82
N TRP A 131 -8.40 -11.80 -4.72
CA TRP A 131 -8.97 -12.72 -3.75
C TRP A 131 -8.70 -12.28 -2.31
N LEU A 132 -7.44 -11.95 -1.99
CA LEU A 132 -7.04 -11.50 -0.66
C LEU A 132 -7.89 -10.30 -0.20
N TRP A 133 -8.00 -9.28 -1.05
CA TRP A 133 -8.73 -8.07 -0.70
C TRP A 133 -10.24 -8.29 -0.66
N LEU A 134 -10.82 -9.09 -1.56
CA LEU A 134 -12.23 -9.47 -1.45
C LEU A 134 -12.52 -10.20 -0.14
N SER A 135 -11.65 -11.12 0.28
CA SER A 135 -11.77 -11.79 1.58
C SER A 135 -11.70 -10.79 2.73
N PHE A 136 -10.80 -9.82 2.68
CA PHE A 136 -10.69 -8.79 3.72
C PHE A 136 -11.89 -7.86 3.77
N PHE A 137 -12.44 -7.48 2.61
CA PHE A 137 -13.65 -6.70 2.53
C PHE A 137 -14.82 -7.48 3.13
N ALA A 138 -15.00 -8.75 2.75
CA ALA A 138 -16.05 -9.61 3.30
C ALA A 138 -15.91 -9.78 4.83
N MET A 139 -14.70 -10.03 5.33
CA MET A 139 -14.44 -10.12 6.77
C MET A 139 -14.76 -8.83 7.51
N SER A 140 -14.54 -7.65 6.89
CA SER A 140 -14.89 -6.37 7.54
C SER A 140 -16.39 -6.24 7.80
N PHE A 141 -17.23 -6.60 6.83
CA PHE A 141 -18.69 -6.60 7.00
C PHE A 141 -19.12 -7.64 8.03
N LEU A 142 -18.59 -8.87 7.94
CA LEU A 142 -18.93 -9.95 8.86
C LEU A 142 -18.53 -9.61 10.30
N ALA A 143 -17.33 -9.06 10.51
CA ALA A 143 -16.85 -8.70 11.83
C ALA A 143 -17.73 -7.61 12.48
N VAL A 144 -18.00 -6.52 11.76
CA VAL A 144 -18.78 -5.41 12.28
C VAL A 144 -20.23 -5.85 12.54
N ALA A 145 -20.87 -6.54 11.60
CA ALA A 145 -22.23 -7.03 11.79
C ALA A 145 -22.31 -8.03 12.95
N ALA A 146 -21.43 -9.04 12.99
CA ALA A 146 -21.44 -10.05 14.03
C ALA A 146 -21.15 -9.47 15.42
N HIS A 147 -20.29 -8.45 15.52
CA HIS A 147 -20.06 -7.73 16.76
C HIS A 147 -21.30 -6.95 17.20
N LEU A 148 -21.92 -6.17 16.30
CA LEU A 148 -23.09 -5.35 16.61
C LEU A 148 -24.31 -6.18 17.02
N PHE A 149 -24.50 -7.35 16.41
CA PHE A 149 -25.60 -8.26 16.72
C PHE A 149 -25.27 -9.29 17.81
N GLY A 150 -24.05 -9.27 18.37
CA GLY A 150 -23.63 -10.22 19.40
C GLY A 150 -23.53 -11.69 18.92
N ILE A 151 -23.33 -11.91 17.62
CA ILE A 151 -23.25 -13.25 17.00
C ILE A 151 -21.89 -13.90 17.26
N LEU A 152 -20.80 -13.12 17.25
CA LEU A 152 -19.44 -13.62 17.48
C LEU A 152 -18.84 -12.98 18.74
N SER A 153 -18.17 -13.80 19.55
CA SER A 153 -17.47 -13.34 20.75
C SER A 153 -16.04 -12.92 20.41
N PHE A 154 -15.73 -11.64 20.55
CA PHE A 154 -14.36 -11.14 20.41
C PHE A 154 -13.65 -11.15 21.76
N ARG A 155 -12.37 -11.54 21.77
CA ARG A 155 -11.54 -11.57 22.99
C ARG A 155 -10.52 -10.45 22.98
N ALA A 156 -10.13 -9.97 24.16
CA ALA A 156 -9.03 -9.02 24.26
C ALA A 156 -7.78 -9.64 23.62
N PHE A 157 -7.16 -8.90 22.69
CA PHE A 157 -5.92 -9.30 22.05
C PHE A 157 -4.79 -8.44 22.58
N PRO A 158 -3.81 -9.02 23.30
CA PRO A 158 -2.68 -8.27 23.80
C PRO A 158 -1.75 -7.94 22.63
N TYR A 159 -2.06 -6.86 21.91
CA TYR A 159 -1.15 -6.30 20.94
C TYR A 159 -0.22 -5.29 21.62
N PRO A 160 1.09 -5.28 21.34
CA PRO A 160 2.07 -4.45 22.07
C PRO A 160 1.94 -2.93 21.84
N LEU A 161 0.86 -2.46 21.22
CA LEU A 161 0.65 -1.05 20.86
C LEU A 161 -0.27 -0.28 21.83
N GLY A 162 -0.64 -0.86 22.98
CA GLY A 162 -1.42 -0.13 24.00
C GLY A 162 -2.88 0.18 23.62
N TYR A 163 -3.40 -0.40 22.53
CA TYR A 163 -4.79 -0.28 22.13
C TYR A 163 -5.60 -1.51 22.57
N PRO A 164 -6.87 -1.34 23.01
CA PRO A 164 -7.72 -2.45 23.45
C PRO A 164 -8.32 -3.22 22.26
N TYR A 165 -7.47 -3.93 21.51
CA TYR A 165 -7.92 -4.76 20.38
C TYR A 165 -8.83 -5.88 20.84
N GLN A 166 -9.85 -6.13 20.01
CA GLN A 166 -10.81 -7.21 20.17
C GLN A 166 -10.66 -8.16 18.98
N PHE A 167 -10.18 -9.38 19.21
CA PHE A 167 -9.84 -10.34 18.17
C PHE A 167 -10.85 -11.49 18.08
N HIS A 168 -11.10 -11.91 16.85
CA HIS A 168 -11.76 -13.17 16.54
C HIS A 168 -10.96 -13.91 15.44
N PRO A 169 -10.62 -15.21 15.61
CA PRO A 169 -9.76 -15.93 14.66
C PRO A 169 -10.25 -15.96 13.22
N LEU A 170 -11.57 -15.94 12.98
CA LEU A 170 -12.13 -16.00 11.63
C LEU A 170 -12.14 -14.67 10.89
N VAL A 171 -12.20 -13.54 11.61
CA VAL A 171 -12.47 -12.23 11.00
C VAL A 171 -11.45 -11.17 11.40
N GLY A 172 -10.49 -11.49 12.27
CA GLY A 172 -9.43 -10.59 12.68
C GLY A 172 -9.85 -9.62 13.80
N ASN A 173 -9.22 -8.45 13.80
CA ASN A 173 -9.29 -7.48 14.88
C ASN A 173 -10.34 -6.38 14.65
N LEU A 174 -11.00 -6.01 15.74
CA LEU A 174 -11.81 -4.82 15.91
C LEU A 174 -11.15 -3.92 16.95
N LEU A 175 -11.44 -2.63 16.84
CA LEU A 175 -11.17 -1.66 17.88
C LEU A 175 -12.42 -0.84 18.13
N GLN A 176 -12.66 -0.42 19.37
CA GLN A 176 -13.74 0.50 19.66
C GLN A 176 -13.32 1.93 19.36
N LYS A 177 -14.24 2.74 18.82
CA LYS A 177 -14.05 4.17 18.61
C LYS A 177 -15.24 4.92 19.15
N ASN A 178 -14.99 5.87 20.05
CA ASN A 178 -16.01 6.81 20.49
C ASN A 178 -16.22 7.88 19.41
N ILE A 179 -17.45 8.01 18.93
CA ILE A 179 -17.89 9.09 18.05
C ILE A 179 -19.10 9.72 18.73
N LEU A 180 -18.96 10.97 19.20
CA LEU A 180 -20.04 11.73 19.84
C LEU A 180 -20.68 10.98 21.03
N GLY A 181 -19.87 10.33 21.87
CA GLY A 181 -20.36 9.57 23.03
C GLY A 181 -20.82 8.15 22.70
N ILE A 182 -20.94 7.78 21.42
CA ILE A 182 -21.35 6.44 20.98
C ILE A 182 -20.10 5.61 20.65
N TRP A 183 -19.98 4.42 21.24
CA TRP A 183 -18.93 3.47 20.94
C TRP A 183 -19.30 2.63 19.72
N LEU A 184 -18.52 2.76 18.66
CA LEU A 184 -18.71 2.00 17.42
C LEU A 184 -17.50 1.10 17.16
N PRO A 185 -17.72 -0.15 16.71
CA PRO A 185 -16.63 -1.01 16.29
C PRO A 185 -16.05 -0.50 14.96
N ARG A 186 -14.73 -0.27 14.95
CA ARG A 186 -13.95 -0.06 13.72
C ARG A 186 -13.15 -1.30 13.39
N TYR A 187 -13.17 -1.68 12.12
CA TYR A 187 -12.44 -2.85 11.64
C TYR A 187 -10.98 -2.52 11.33
N THR A 188 -10.07 -3.35 11.87
CA THR A 188 -8.64 -3.34 11.52
C THR A 188 -8.23 -4.65 10.87
N GLY A 189 -8.96 -5.74 11.14
CA GLY A 189 -8.76 -7.04 10.53
C GLY A 189 -7.40 -7.63 10.89
N TRP A 190 -6.66 -8.02 9.86
CA TRP A 190 -5.31 -8.58 9.98
C TRP A 190 -4.21 -7.52 9.85
N ILE A 191 -4.60 -6.24 9.82
CA ILE A 191 -3.72 -5.09 9.70
C ILE A 191 -3.56 -4.40 11.06
N ASP A 192 -2.38 -3.85 11.30
CA ASP A 192 -1.98 -3.20 12.54
C ASP A 192 -2.90 -2.03 12.90
N GLU A 193 -3.27 -1.20 11.92
CA GLU A 193 -4.03 0.01 12.16
C GLU A 193 -5.27 0.15 11.27
N PRO A 194 -6.40 0.67 11.79
CA PRO A 194 -7.59 0.91 10.98
C PRO A 194 -7.31 1.88 9.82
N GLY A 195 -6.43 2.87 10.05
CA GLY A 195 -6.04 3.82 9.01
C GLY A 195 -5.28 3.18 7.85
N LEU A 196 -4.43 2.19 8.13
CA LEU A 196 -3.72 1.40 7.13
C LEU A 196 -4.68 0.47 6.38
N PHE A 197 -5.64 -0.17 7.06
CA PHE A 197 -6.69 -0.93 6.36
C PHE A 197 -7.48 -0.03 5.40
N ALA A 198 -7.87 1.17 5.85
CA ALA A 198 -8.55 2.16 5.02
C ALA A 198 -7.70 2.62 3.82
N PHE A 199 -6.38 2.79 4.02
CA PHE A 199 -5.44 3.08 2.94
C PHE A 199 -5.51 2.02 1.84
N PHE A 200 -5.41 0.74 2.21
CA PHE A 200 -5.45 -0.33 1.20
C PHE A 200 -6.83 -0.52 0.56
N CYS A 201 -7.92 -0.22 1.28
CA CYS A 201 -9.25 -0.10 0.67
C CYS A 201 -9.30 0.99 -0.41
N GLY A 202 -8.76 2.18 -0.12
CA GLY A 202 -8.69 3.27 -1.10
C GLY A 202 -7.77 2.97 -2.28
N LEU A 203 -6.63 2.35 -2.04
CA LEU A 203 -5.73 1.86 -3.08
C LEU A 203 -6.46 0.90 -4.02
N ASN A 204 -7.21 -0.06 -3.48
CA ASN A 204 -8.01 -1.00 -4.28
C ASN A 204 -9.17 -0.34 -5.03
N LEU A 205 -9.78 0.71 -4.45
CA LEU A 205 -10.77 1.55 -5.15
C LEU A 205 -10.15 2.19 -6.42
N PHE A 206 -8.95 2.76 -6.32
CA PHE A 206 -8.31 3.44 -7.46
C PHE A 206 -7.67 2.48 -8.47
N MET A 207 -7.18 1.33 -8.01
CA MET A 207 -6.66 0.27 -8.88
C MET A 207 -7.74 -0.55 -9.57
N ALA A 208 -9.01 -0.45 -9.16
CA ALA A 208 -10.08 -1.30 -9.67
C ALA A 208 -10.22 -1.28 -11.21
N ARG A 209 -9.92 -0.15 -11.85
CA ARG A 209 -9.96 -0.02 -13.32
C ARG A 209 -8.80 -0.73 -14.01
N ASP A 210 -7.64 -0.79 -13.36
CA ASP A 210 -6.47 -1.49 -13.88
C ASP A 210 -6.64 -3.00 -13.67
N LEU A 211 -7.21 -3.40 -12.53
CA LEU A 211 -7.38 -4.79 -12.13
C LEU A 211 -8.46 -5.55 -12.92
N PHE A 212 -9.38 -4.89 -13.62
CA PHE A 212 -10.48 -5.54 -14.34
C PHE A 212 -10.70 -4.93 -15.71
N ILE A 213 -10.73 -5.77 -16.75
CA ILE A 213 -11.04 -5.37 -18.12
C ILE A 213 -12.49 -4.88 -18.22
N GLU A 214 -13.43 -5.61 -17.59
CA GLU A 214 -14.83 -5.25 -17.60
C GLU A 214 -15.17 -4.15 -16.58
N ALA A 215 -15.69 -3.03 -17.08
CA ALA A 215 -16.08 -1.88 -16.25
C ALA A 215 -17.09 -2.23 -15.14
N LYS A 216 -17.97 -3.22 -15.35
CA LYS A 216 -18.95 -3.67 -14.35
C LYS A 216 -18.26 -4.29 -13.13
N HIS A 217 -17.26 -5.15 -13.35
CA HIS A 217 -16.48 -5.77 -12.28
C HIS A 217 -15.62 -4.74 -11.54
N ALA A 218 -14.95 -3.85 -12.29
CA ALA A 218 -14.20 -2.74 -11.71
C ALA A 218 -15.06 -1.89 -10.77
N ARG A 219 -16.26 -1.48 -11.21
CA ARG A 219 -17.18 -0.66 -10.39
C ARG A 219 -17.64 -1.37 -9.12
N ARG A 220 -17.99 -2.67 -9.22
CA ARG A 220 -18.40 -3.48 -8.07
C ARG A 220 -17.27 -3.63 -7.06
N TYR A 221 -16.06 -3.94 -7.53
CA TYR A 221 -14.87 -4.06 -6.69
C TYR A 221 -14.56 -2.74 -5.95
N ALA A 222 -14.57 -1.62 -6.69
CA ALA A 222 -14.40 -0.27 -6.14
C ALA A 222 -15.45 0.07 -5.08
N LEU A 223 -16.73 -0.27 -5.32
CA LEU A 223 -17.81 -0.03 -4.37
C LEU A 223 -17.60 -0.83 -3.09
N ILE A 224 -17.32 -2.13 -3.20
CA ILE A 224 -17.08 -3.00 -2.04
C ILE A 224 -15.86 -2.51 -1.25
N ALA A 225 -14.77 -2.13 -1.93
CA ALA A 225 -13.59 -1.57 -1.29
C ALA A 225 -13.89 -0.27 -0.54
N THR A 226 -14.71 0.61 -1.13
CA THR A 226 -15.14 1.87 -0.47
C THR A 226 -15.96 1.58 0.78
N LEU A 227 -16.95 0.70 0.69
CA LEU A 227 -17.81 0.32 1.81
C LEU A 227 -17.00 -0.35 2.94
N ALA A 228 -16.09 -1.26 2.62
CA ALA A 228 -15.18 -1.86 3.59
C ALA A 228 -14.27 -0.81 4.24
N GLY A 229 -13.71 0.11 3.44
CA GLY A 229 -12.90 1.21 3.95
C GLY A 229 -13.66 2.12 4.90
N ILE A 230 -14.97 2.30 4.71
CA ILE A 230 -15.81 3.07 5.64
C ILE A 230 -15.90 2.38 7.01
N LEU A 231 -15.93 1.05 7.07
CA LEU A 231 -15.97 0.30 8.33
C LEU A 231 -14.69 0.42 9.18
N SER A 232 -13.61 0.97 8.63
CA SER A 232 -12.40 1.31 9.40
C SER A 232 -12.58 2.50 10.34
N LEU A 233 -13.65 3.29 10.16
CA LEU A 233 -13.87 4.58 10.83
C LEU A 233 -12.63 5.50 10.81
N SER A 234 -11.86 5.47 9.72
CA SER A 234 -10.64 6.29 9.56
C SER A 234 -10.98 7.71 9.11
N TYR A 235 -10.64 8.71 9.94
CA TYR A 235 -10.84 10.12 9.61
C TYR A 235 -10.05 10.53 8.36
N THR A 236 -8.81 10.03 8.20
CA THR A 236 -7.97 10.26 7.02
C THR A 236 -8.66 9.76 5.75
N PHE A 237 -9.28 8.58 5.80
CA PHE A 237 -10.00 8.03 4.65
C PHE A 237 -11.27 8.82 4.34
N TYR A 238 -12.05 9.19 5.35
CA TYR A 238 -13.26 10.01 5.16
C TYR A 238 -12.97 11.37 4.57
N LEU A 239 -11.95 12.07 5.10
CA LEU A 239 -11.55 13.37 4.59
C LEU A 239 -11.07 13.26 3.13
N TYR A 240 -10.27 12.25 2.81
CA TYR A 240 -9.86 12.01 1.43
C TYR A 240 -11.05 11.76 0.51
N LEU A 241 -11.98 10.87 0.88
CA LEU A 241 -13.16 10.60 0.07
C LEU A 241 -14.01 11.85 -0.11
N ALA A 242 -14.21 12.65 0.94
CA ALA A 242 -14.96 13.90 0.85
C ALA A 242 -14.31 14.88 -0.15
N LEU A 243 -12.99 15.07 -0.08
CA LEU A 243 -12.25 15.92 -1.02
C LEU A 243 -12.30 15.38 -2.45
N TRP A 244 -12.06 14.07 -2.61
CA TRP A 244 -12.08 13.39 -3.91
C TRP A 244 -13.45 13.48 -4.58
N PHE A 245 -14.52 13.12 -3.88
CA PHE A 245 -15.87 13.17 -4.43
C PHE A 245 -16.35 14.60 -4.62
N GLY A 246 -15.99 15.54 -3.73
CA GLY A 246 -16.25 16.97 -3.91
C GLY A 246 -15.63 17.51 -5.20
N PHE A 247 -14.35 17.21 -5.45
CA PHE A 247 -13.66 17.59 -6.68
C PHE A 247 -14.28 16.96 -7.93
N VAL A 248 -14.62 15.66 -7.87
CA VAL A 248 -15.30 14.97 -8.98
C VAL A 248 -16.70 15.56 -9.24
N TRP A 249 -17.43 15.94 -8.19
CA TRP A 249 -18.73 16.57 -8.28
C TRP A 249 -18.67 17.91 -9.00
N ILE A 250 -17.74 18.78 -8.59
CA ILE A 250 -17.48 20.07 -9.24
C ILE A 250 -17.17 19.88 -10.72
N LYS A 251 -16.40 18.83 -11.07
CA LYS A 251 -15.99 18.57 -12.45
C LYS A 251 -17.08 17.90 -13.33
N LYS A 252 -18.06 17.21 -12.75
CA LYS A 252 -18.99 16.31 -13.48
C LYS A 252 -20.47 16.59 -13.32
N ALA A 253 -20.88 17.76 -12.81
CA ALA A 253 -22.28 18.11 -12.52
C ALA A 253 -23.30 17.65 -13.60
N ARG A 254 -23.77 16.41 -13.43
CA ARG A 254 -25.00 15.79 -13.93
C ARG A 254 -25.54 14.98 -12.76
N ILE A 255 -26.80 15.23 -12.44
CA ILE A 255 -27.44 15.10 -11.12
C ILE A 255 -27.53 13.65 -10.57
N GLY A 256 -27.17 12.62 -11.34
CA GLY A 256 -27.39 11.20 -10.97
C GLY A 256 -26.40 10.58 -9.96
N LEU A 257 -25.22 11.18 -9.72
CA LEU A 257 -24.20 10.68 -8.76
C LEU A 257 -24.38 11.26 -7.34
N GLY A 258 -25.50 11.94 -7.07
CA GLY A 258 -25.76 12.65 -5.82
C GLY A 258 -25.88 11.78 -4.60
N LEU A 259 -26.48 10.60 -4.71
CA LEU A 259 -26.74 9.79 -3.51
C LEU A 259 -25.44 9.29 -2.85
N VAL A 260 -24.45 8.84 -3.63
CA VAL A 260 -23.18 8.31 -3.08
C VAL A 260 -22.31 9.45 -2.53
N ALA A 261 -22.23 10.57 -3.24
CA ALA A 261 -21.50 11.75 -2.77
C ALA A 261 -22.17 12.37 -1.54
N PHE A 262 -23.51 12.38 -1.48
CA PHE A 262 -24.30 12.84 -0.35
C PHE A 262 -24.15 11.90 0.86
N LEU A 263 -24.15 10.58 0.67
CA LEU A 263 -23.88 9.63 1.75
C LEU A 263 -22.44 9.80 2.28
N ILE A 264 -21.43 9.91 1.41
CA ILE A 264 -20.04 10.15 1.83
C ILE A 264 -19.90 11.50 2.52
N PHE A 265 -20.58 12.54 2.03
CA PHE A 265 -20.65 13.85 2.68
C PHE A 265 -21.32 13.73 4.05
N ILE A 266 -22.48 13.07 4.19
CA ILE A 266 -23.15 12.85 5.47
C ILE A 266 -22.32 12.04 6.46
N PHE A 267 -21.48 11.11 6.02
CA PHE A 267 -20.61 10.35 6.93
C PHE A 267 -19.28 11.06 7.23
N ALA A 268 -18.77 11.90 6.33
CA ALA A 268 -17.52 12.65 6.50
C ALA A 268 -17.70 14.03 7.12
N PHE A 269 -18.89 14.63 6.99
CA PHE A 269 -19.22 15.98 7.45
C PHE A 269 -19.41 16.08 8.98
N PRO A 270 -20.07 15.14 9.70
CA PRO A 270 -20.23 15.22 11.15
C PRO A 270 -18.90 15.25 11.93
N PRO A 271 -17.85 14.50 11.54
CA PRO A 271 -16.51 14.69 12.11
C PRO A 271 -15.94 16.09 11.91
N ILE A 272 -16.12 16.68 10.71
CA ILE A 272 -15.61 18.00 10.37
C ILE A 272 -16.39 19.10 11.11
N VAL A 273 -17.72 19.00 11.11
CA VAL A 273 -18.64 19.86 11.87
C VAL A 273 -18.33 19.78 13.36
N TYR A 274 -18.15 18.58 13.93
CA TYR A 274 -17.81 18.44 15.33
C TYR A 274 -16.49 19.15 15.69
N ILE A 275 -15.47 19.06 14.84
CA ILE A 275 -14.19 19.78 15.02
C ILE A 275 -14.39 21.30 14.97
N VAL A 276 -15.26 21.79 14.08
CA VAL A 276 -15.56 23.23 13.94
C VAL A 276 -16.38 23.77 15.13
N PHE A 277 -17.35 22.99 15.63
CA PHE A 277 -18.25 23.41 16.71
C PHE A 277 -17.74 23.07 18.12
N ASN A 278 -16.70 22.23 18.23
CA ASN A 278 -16.03 21.92 19.48
C ASN A 278 -14.52 22.15 19.30
N PRO A 279 -14.07 23.41 19.18
CA PRO A 279 -12.65 23.72 19.02
C PRO A 279 -11.82 23.24 20.22
N ASP A 280 -12.41 23.05 21.41
CA ASP A 280 -11.73 22.44 22.57
C ASP A 280 -11.46 20.92 22.40
N ALA A 281 -12.04 20.29 21.36
CA ALA A 281 -11.70 18.93 20.95
C ALA A 281 -10.49 18.89 19.98
N LEU A 282 -10.06 20.05 19.43
CA LEU A 282 -8.88 20.15 18.57
C LEU A 282 -7.57 19.73 19.28
N PRO A 283 -7.29 20.14 20.53
CA PRO A 283 -6.08 19.71 21.27
C PRO A 283 -5.98 18.19 21.44
N ASN A 284 -7.12 17.48 21.46
CA ASN A 284 -7.19 16.03 21.55
C ASN A 284 -7.33 15.34 20.18
N SER A 285 -7.31 16.11 19.09
CA SER A 285 -7.36 15.57 17.74
C SER A 285 -5.98 15.09 17.31
N SER A 286 -5.92 13.93 16.65
CA SER A 286 -4.69 13.43 16.06
C SER A 286 -4.10 14.34 14.99
N ALA A 287 -4.85 15.35 14.51
CA ALA A 287 -4.41 16.26 13.46
C ALA A 287 -3.47 17.35 13.99
N LEU A 288 -3.82 18.05 15.07
CA LEU A 288 -2.94 19.07 15.66
C LEU A 288 -1.64 18.46 16.20
N VAL A 289 -1.73 17.34 16.91
CA VAL A 289 -0.54 16.60 17.37
C VAL A 289 0.38 16.21 16.21
N ARG A 290 -0.17 15.91 15.03
CA ARG A 290 0.64 15.65 13.82
C ARG A 290 1.27 16.91 13.25
N ILE A 291 0.57 18.05 13.27
CA ILE A 291 1.14 19.35 12.85
C ILE A 291 2.29 19.75 13.78
N ASP A 292 2.12 19.65 15.10
CA ASP A 292 3.17 20.00 16.06
C ASP A 292 4.41 19.12 15.88
N ARG A 293 4.21 17.81 15.68
CA ARG A 293 5.30 16.88 15.35
C ARG A 293 5.96 17.21 14.01
N LEU A 294 5.19 17.58 13.00
CA LEU A 294 5.71 18.00 11.69
C LEU A 294 6.61 19.23 11.83
N VAL A 295 6.17 20.24 12.57
CA VAL A 295 6.93 21.47 12.82
C VAL A 295 8.21 21.15 13.60
N LEU A 296 8.12 20.34 14.66
CA LEU A 296 9.26 19.91 15.47
C LEU A 296 10.33 19.23 14.60
N VAL A 297 9.93 18.29 13.75
CA VAL A 297 10.85 17.56 12.88
C VAL A 297 11.44 18.47 11.81
N LEU A 298 10.63 19.37 11.23
CA LEU A 298 11.12 20.32 10.24
C LEU A 298 12.18 21.25 10.83
N ASN A 299 11.95 21.78 12.03
CA ASN A 299 12.94 22.61 12.72
C ASN A 299 14.23 21.83 12.96
N LYS A 300 14.14 20.57 13.42
CA LYS A 300 15.31 19.72 13.60
C LYS A 300 16.04 19.42 12.29
N TYR A 301 15.30 19.22 11.20
CA TYR A 301 15.86 18.98 9.88
C TYR A 301 16.67 20.18 9.36
N LEU A 302 16.23 21.41 9.65
CA LEU A 302 16.92 22.64 9.27
C LEU A 302 18.21 22.89 10.07
N GLU A 303 18.39 22.20 11.20
CA GLU A 303 19.62 22.24 11.99
C GLU A 303 20.70 21.25 11.48
N LEU A 304 20.32 20.33 10.58
CA LEU A 304 21.24 19.33 10.03
C LEU A 304 22.24 19.95 9.07
N ASN A 305 23.45 19.38 9.02
CA ASN A 305 24.41 19.77 8.00
C ASN A 305 23.98 19.25 6.61
N LEU A 306 24.59 19.78 5.55
CA LEU A 306 24.22 19.43 4.17
C LEU A 306 24.28 17.91 3.89
N TRP A 307 25.25 17.21 4.47
CA TRP A 307 25.43 15.77 4.27
C TRP A 307 24.30 14.98 4.96
N GLU A 308 24.01 15.32 6.21
CA GLU A 308 22.91 14.74 6.99
C GLU A 308 21.55 15.00 6.32
N MET A 309 21.36 16.14 5.64
CA MET A 309 20.14 16.39 4.87
C MET A 309 20.02 15.48 3.64
N PHE A 310 21.13 15.27 2.90
CA PHE A 310 21.11 14.45 1.68
C PHE A 310 21.05 12.95 1.97
N PHE A 311 21.75 12.50 3.02
CA PHE A 311 21.92 11.09 3.39
C PHE A 311 21.18 10.71 4.68
N GLY A 312 20.44 11.60 5.32
CA GLY A 312 19.65 11.27 6.51
C GLY A 312 20.51 10.97 7.75
N ILE A 313 19.83 10.88 8.90
CA ILE A 313 20.47 10.61 10.20
C ILE A 313 19.99 9.32 10.88
N GLY A 314 19.18 8.52 10.19
CA GLY A 314 18.58 7.28 10.72
C GLY A 314 17.26 7.50 11.48
N ILE A 315 16.55 6.40 11.76
CA ILE A 315 15.20 6.44 12.37
C ILE A 315 15.21 6.60 13.89
N LEU A 316 16.29 6.22 14.59
CA LEU A 316 16.32 6.25 16.06
C LEU A 316 16.30 7.68 16.61
N PRO A 317 17.13 8.63 16.12
CA PRO A 317 17.06 10.02 16.57
C PRO A 317 15.68 10.63 16.34
N MET A 318 15.03 10.25 15.23
CA MET A 318 13.67 10.64 14.92
C MET A 318 12.65 10.08 15.92
N LYS A 319 12.75 8.78 16.27
CA LYS A 319 11.87 8.12 17.25
C LYS A 319 11.99 8.72 18.64
N GLU A 320 13.21 9.08 19.03
CA GLU A 320 13.49 9.78 20.29
C GLU A 320 12.85 11.18 20.31
N LEU A 321 12.96 11.93 19.21
CA LEU A 321 12.40 13.28 19.07
C LEU A 321 10.87 13.31 19.18
N ILE A 322 10.18 12.31 18.62
CA ILE A 322 8.71 12.25 18.52
C ILE A 322 8.05 11.33 19.55
N GLN A 323 8.83 10.74 20.47
CA GLN A 323 8.39 9.76 21.47
C GLN A 323 7.56 8.60 20.85
N GLY A 324 8.00 8.08 19.70
CA GLY A 324 7.34 6.95 19.04
C GLY A 324 5.94 7.22 18.46
N GLY A 325 5.50 8.48 18.40
CA GLY A 325 4.22 8.84 17.80
C GLY A 325 4.18 8.63 16.29
N ALA A 326 3.03 8.20 15.74
CA ALA A 326 2.82 8.07 14.30
C ALA A 326 3.20 9.38 13.57
N THR A 327 4.30 9.32 12.85
CA THR A 327 4.89 10.43 12.09
C THR A 327 4.27 10.56 10.72
N ALA A 328 4.33 11.78 10.19
CA ALA A 328 4.13 11.99 8.77
C ALA A 328 5.17 11.18 7.97
N GLY A 329 4.73 10.16 7.23
CA GLY A 329 5.61 9.21 6.57
C GLY A 329 6.61 9.86 5.60
N VAL A 330 6.19 10.89 4.86
CA VAL A 330 7.11 11.65 3.98
C VAL A 330 8.25 12.29 4.77
N VAL A 331 7.95 12.95 5.87
CA VAL A 331 8.95 13.67 6.66
C VAL A 331 9.88 12.70 7.36
N GLN A 332 9.34 11.57 7.83
CA GLN A 332 10.15 10.48 8.35
C GLN A 332 11.12 9.95 7.30
N VAL A 333 10.69 9.71 6.06
CA VAL A 333 11.59 9.27 4.98
C VAL A 333 12.67 10.30 4.70
N ILE A 334 12.33 11.60 4.58
CA ILE A 334 13.31 12.66 4.31
C ILE A 334 14.33 12.76 5.45
N PHE A 335 13.88 12.75 6.70
CA PHE A 335 14.75 12.92 7.87
C PHE A 335 15.60 11.69 8.15
N SER A 336 14.98 10.50 8.18
CA SER A 336 15.70 9.25 8.48
C SER A 336 16.54 8.75 7.33
N ARG A 337 16.09 8.99 6.08
CA ARG A 337 16.70 8.41 4.88
C ARG A 337 17.33 9.41 3.90
N GLY A 338 17.19 10.71 4.15
CA GLY A 338 17.79 11.76 3.34
C GLY A 338 17.01 12.09 2.08
N LEU A 339 17.28 13.29 1.57
CA LEU A 339 16.60 13.86 0.41
C LEU A 339 16.84 13.07 -0.89
N LEU A 340 18.05 12.54 -1.11
CA LEU A 340 18.37 11.83 -2.36
C LEU A 340 17.54 10.57 -2.53
N LEU A 341 17.46 9.76 -1.47
CA LEU A 341 16.71 8.51 -1.48
C LEU A 341 15.20 8.79 -1.62
N PHE A 342 14.71 9.85 -0.96
CA PHE A 342 13.35 10.31 -1.11
C PHE A 342 13.04 10.72 -2.56
N CYS A 343 13.89 11.54 -3.18
CA CYS A 343 13.71 11.99 -4.56
C CYS A 343 13.72 10.82 -5.55
N PHE A 344 14.66 9.88 -5.39
CA PHE A 344 14.70 8.66 -6.21
C PHE A 344 13.42 7.84 -6.08
N PHE A 345 12.94 7.67 -4.85
CA PHE A 345 11.69 6.95 -4.58
C PHE A 345 10.46 7.68 -5.13
N ALA A 346 10.37 9.00 -4.95
CA ALA A 346 9.29 9.81 -5.51
C ALA A 346 9.27 9.74 -7.04
N TRP A 347 10.45 9.73 -7.68
CA TRP A 347 10.58 9.51 -9.11
C TRP A 347 10.06 8.13 -9.52
N LEU A 348 10.43 7.05 -8.82
CA LEU A 348 9.91 5.71 -9.09
C LEU A 348 8.38 5.65 -8.96
N LEU A 349 7.83 6.20 -7.87
CA LEU A 349 6.38 6.26 -7.66
C LEU A 349 5.66 7.00 -8.79
N TYR A 350 6.17 8.17 -9.17
CA TYR A 350 5.64 8.95 -10.28
C TYR A 350 5.73 8.15 -11.59
N TYR A 351 6.89 7.59 -11.91
CA TYR A 351 7.12 6.85 -13.15
C TYR A 351 6.13 5.68 -13.32
N TYR A 352 5.95 4.88 -12.26
CA TYR A 352 5.10 3.68 -12.30
C TYR A 352 3.62 3.93 -11.97
N SER A 353 3.22 5.11 -11.48
CA SER A 353 1.82 5.40 -11.11
C SER A 353 1.19 6.56 -11.89
N ARG A 354 1.95 7.29 -12.73
CA ARG A 354 1.45 8.47 -13.46
C ARG A 354 0.28 8.20 -14.39
N HIS A 355 0.12 6.96 -14.87
CA HIS A 355 -1.04 6.56 -15.67
C HIS A 355 -2.35 6.64 -14.89
N ASN A 356 -2.28 6.49 -13.56
CA ASN A 356 -3.40 6.57 -12.64
C ASN A 356 -3.22 7.77 -11.69
N PHE A 357 -3.39 8.98 -12.22
CA PHE A 357 -3.27 10.22 -11.45
C PHE A 357 -4.06 10.26 -10.12
N PRO A 358 -5.32 9.75 -10.05
CA PRO A 358 -6.04 9.62 -8.78
C PRO A 358 -5.30 8.79 -7.73
N LEU A 359 -4.71 7.67 -8.14
CA LEU A 359 -3.91 6.81 -7.28
C LEU A 359 -2.64 7.53 -6.78
N LEU A 360 -1.98 8.30 -7.65
CA LEU A 360 -0.83 9.10 -7.26
C LEU A 360 -1.19 10.16 -6.20
N LEU A 361 -2.30 10.89 -6.38
CA LEU A 361 -2.80 11.84 -5.37
C LEU A 361 -3.17 11.14 -4.07
N PHE A 362 -3.76 9.94 -4.15
CA PHE A 362 -4.08 9.13 -2.98
C PHE A 362 -2.82 8.77 -2.18
N PHE A 363 -1.75 8.36 -2.85
CA PHE A 363 -0.47 8.08 -2.19
C PHE A 363 0.13 9.31 -1.54
N LEU A 364 0.16 10.45 -2.25
CA LEU A 364 0.67 11.71 -1.71
C LEU A 364 -0.10 12.19 -0.48
N TYR A 365 -1.43 12.00 -0.46
CA TYR A 365 -2.23 12.38 0.69
C TYR A 365 -1.99 11.45 1.89
N PHE A 366 -2.03 10.14 1.69
CA PHE A 366 -1.86 9.19 2.80
C PHE A 366 -0.43 9.19 3.35
N SER A 367 0.56 9.55 2.54
CA SER A 367 1.95 9.60 2.97
C SER A 367 2.27 10.72 3.96
N LEU A 368 1.41 11.74 4.02
CA LEU A 368 1.44 12.74 5.09
C LEU A 368 1.06 12.15 6.45
N THR A 369 0.44 10.97 6.47
CA THR A 369 -0.06 10.32 7.69
C THR A 369 0.67 9.03 8.02
N PHE A 370 1.04 8.25 7.01
CA PHE A 370 1.56 6.90 7.19
C PHE A 370 2.83 6.70 6.39
N ASP A 371 3.74 5.91 6.94
CA ASP A 371 4.97 5.51 6.27
C ASP A 371 4.82 4.11 5.68
N PHE A 372 3.97 4.00 4.65
CA PHE A 372 3.69 2.72 3.97
C PHE A 372 4.65 2.39 2.83
N PHE A 373 5.58 3.30 2.54
CA PHE A 373 6.39 3.26 1.34
C PHE A 373 7.34 2.07 1.24
N TRP A 374 7.70 1.48 2.39
CA TRP A 374 8.54 0.29 2.47
C TRP A 374 7.74 -1.01 2.62
N TYR A 375 6.40 -0.95 2.65
CA TYR A 375 5.59 -2.16 2.78
C TYR A 375 5.67 -2.96 1.48
N PRO A 376 6.10 -4.24 1.50
CA PRO A 376 6.14 -5.06 0.30
C PRO A 376 4.77 -5.17 -0.38
N LEU A 377 3.69 -5.13 0.41
CA LEU A 377 2.31 -5.11 -0.04
C LEU A 377 2.00 -3.87 -0.90
N PHE A 378 2.47 -2.69 -0.48
CA PHE A 378 2.33 -1.44 -1.22
C PHE A 378 3.13 -1.44 -2.53
N LEU A 379 4.38 -1.93 -2.49
CA LEU A 379 5.22 -2.03 -3.69
C LEU A 379 4.63 -3.01 -4.71
N THR A 380 4.05 -4.12 -4.24
CA THR A 380 3.33 -5.07 -5.10
C THR A 380 2.11 -4.43 -5.74
N ALA A 381 1.36 -3.61 -5.01
CA ALA A 381 0.20 -2.90 -5.56
C ALA A 381 0.58 -2.01 -6.74
N ILE A 382 1.66 -1.22 -6.59
CA ILE A 382 2.13 -0.33 -7.66
C ILE A 382 2.58 -1.15 -8.86
N ALA A 383 3.37 -2.21 -8.64
CA ALA A 383 3.84 -3.09 -9.70
C ALA A 383 2.65 -3.69 -10.47
N LEU A 384 1.62 -4.17 -9.76
CA LEU A 384 0.40 -4.69 -10.36
C LEU A 384 -0.37 -3.62 -11.14
N SER A 385 -0.60 -2.44 -10.57
CA SER A 385 -1.31 -1.35 -11.27
C SER A 385 -0.61 -0.95 -12.57
N PHE A 386 0.71 -0.81 -12.52
CA PHE A 386 1.52 -0.49 -13.70
C PHE A 386 1.43 -1.56 -14.78
N LEU A 387 1.66 -2.84 -14.44
CA LEU A 387 1.63 -3.93 -15.41
C LEU A 387 0.23 -4.18 -15.97
N CYS A 388 -0.81 -4.04 -15.13
CA CYS A 388 -2.19 -4.05 -15.58
C CYS A 388 -2.44 -2.99 -16.65
N TYR A 389 -2.04 -1.73 -16.39
CA TYR A 389 -2.18 -0.66 -17.38
C TYR A 389 -1.44 -0.97 -18.67
N ARG A 390 -0.17 -1.39 -18.57
CA ARG A 390 0.67 -1.71 -19.73
C ARG A 390 0.08 -2.83 -20.58
N HIS A 391 -0.27 -3.98 -20.00
CA HIS A 391 -0.84 -5.10 -20.73
C HIS A 391 -2.25 -4.85 -21.28
N ASN A 392 -3.00 -3.90 -20.69
CA ASN A 392 -4.31 -3.49 -21.22
C ASN A 392 -4.20 -2.44 -22.35
N ALA A 393 -3.15 -1.60 -22.34
CA ALA A 393 -2.93 -0.56 -23.34
C ALA A 393 -2.19 -1.09 -24.59
N GLU A 394 -1.27 -2.02 -24.40
CA GLU A 394 -0.53 -2.73 -25.44
C GLU A 394 -0.98 -4.20 -25.39
N PRO A 395 -2.00 -4.62 -26.17
CA PRO A 395 -2.28 -6.04 -26.29
C PRO A 395 -1.01 -6.69 -26.81
N LEU A 396 -0.37 -7.51 -25.97
CA LEU A 396 0.87 -8.23 -26.29
C LEU A 396 0.75 -8.79 -27.71
N GLU A 397 1.47 -8.17 -28.65
CA GLU A 397 1.81 -8.85 -29.89
C GLU A 397 2.65 -10.04 -29.44
N LEU A 398 2.01 -11.21 -29.41
CA LEU A 398 2.69 -12.47 -29.28
C LEU A 398 3.62 -12.57 -30.48
N THR A 399 4.85 -12.09 -30.35
CA THR A 399 5.97 -12.50 -31.18
C THR A 399 6.23 -13.96 -30.85
N ILE A 400 5.41 -14.82 -31.44
CA ILE A 400 5.76 -16.22 -31.63
C ILE A 400 6.89 -16.15 -32.65
N GLU A 401 8.13 -16.15 -32.17
CA GLU A 401 9.25 -16.50 -33.02
C GLU A 401 8.94 -17.89 -33.56
N ALA A 402 8.64 -17.96 -34.86
CA ALA A 402 8.45 -19.22 -35.54
C ALA A 402 9.72 -20.05 -35.33
N PRO A 403 9.60 -21.32 -34.94
CA PRO A 403 10.77 -22.20 -34.87
C PRO A 403 11.41 -22.22 -36.26
N ALA A 404 12.71 -21.87 -36.29
CA ALA A 404 13.54 -21.95 -37.49
C ALA A 404 13.71 -23.40 -37.96
#